data_AF-V4LJJ5-F1
#
_entry.id   AF-V4LJJ5-F1
#
_cell.length_a   1.000
_cell.length_b   1.000
_cell.length_c   1.000
_cell.angle_alpha   90.00
_cell.angle_beta   90.00
_cell.angle_gamma   90.00
#
_symmetry.space_group_name_H-M   'P 1'
#
loop_
_entity.id
_entity.type
_entity.pdbx_description
1 polymer ?
#
loop_
_entity_poly.entity_id
_entity_poly.type
_entity_poly.pdbx_seq_one_letter_code
_entity_poly.pdbx_strand_id
1 'polypeptide(L)'
;MLMKTIVSAFAHTIQPACVALSLASTVLLAVMPPNVAAQDAITMTEHSYEVQAGEVIYVPVYTRIYQTEKKASKQPLSSTLAIHNVDPSSAIHITSVRYYDHAGAKLKDYIDAPRSLGPFASANFVVDITEDRGGVGANFIVEWQAAEKVVSPIVEAIMIGGSGTQGLSFVTRGKVIETRP
;
A
#
# COMPACT_ATOMS: atom_id res chain seq x y z
N MET A 1 54.89 15.03 -14.79
CA MET A 1 56.05 15.78 -15.33
C MET A 1 55.76 17.26 -15.15
N LEU A 2 56.59 17.99 -14.37
CA LEU A 2 56.47 19.43 -14.01
C LEU A 2 55.19 19.78 -13.18
N MET A 3 55.22 20.55 -12.07
CA MET A 3 55.69 21.94 -11.80
C MET A 3 54.73 23.01 -12.40
N LYS A 4 54.42 24.18 -11.79
CA LYS A 4 54.78 24.90 -10.53
C LYS A 4 53.70 26.02 -10.29
N THR A 5 53.60 26.87 -9.25
CA THR A 5 54.44 27.25 -8.08
C THR A 5 53.59 27.93 -6.96
N ILE A 6 54.03 27.86 -5.69
CA ILE A 6 54.32 28.90 -4.63
C ILE A 6 53.62 30.30 -4.77
N VAL A 7 53.23 31.07 -3.73
CA VAL A 7 54.00 31.95 -2.79
C VAL A 7 53.12 32.30 -1.56
N SER A 8 53.48 31.89 -0.32
CA SER A 8 54.23 32.62 0.75
C SER A 8 53.66 34.01 1.10
N ALA A 9 53.09 34.29 2.28
CA ALA A 9 53.57 34.18 3.67
C ALA A 9 54.63 35.23 4.09
N PHE A 10 54.21 36.12 5.00
CA PHE A 10 54.94 37.01 5.93
C PHE A 10 54.05 37.07 7.21
N ALA A 11 54.50 36.98 8.48
CA ALA A 11 55.59 37.65 9.21
C ALA A 11 55.25 39.14 9.54
N HIS A 12 55.38 39.66 10.78
CA HIS A 12 55.77 39.07 12.07
C HIS A 12 55.49 40.03 13.28
N THR A 13 55.25 39.47 14.49
CA THR A 13 55.56 40.06 15.83
C THR A 13 54.71 41.19 16.47
N ILE A 14 54.80 41.25 17.81
CA ILE A 14 54.54 42.34 18.79
C ILE A 14 53.15 42.40 19.48
N GLN A 15 53.24 42.40 20.81
CA GLN A 15 52.23 42.57 21.88
C GLN A 15 52.89 43.56 22.88
N PRO A 16 52.22 44.55 23.53
CA PRO A 16 51.38 44.22 24.71
C PRO A 16 50.29 45.22 25.20
N ALA A 17 49.52 44.72 26.18
CA ALA A 17 49.06 45.39 27.42
C ALA A 17 47.96 46.49 27.46
N CYS A 18 47.11 46.31 28.47
CA CYS A 18 46.53 47.29 29.41
C CYS A 18 45.38 48.26 29.04
N VAL A 19 44.22 47.96 29.63
CA VAL A 19 43.43 48.81 30.57
C VAL A 19 43.08 50.26 30.18
N ALA A 20 41.77 50.50 30.01
CA ALA A 20 41.09 51.68 30.55
C ALA A 20 39.60 51.37 30.82
N LEU A 21 39.02 51.96 31.88
CA LEU A 21 37.57 52.01 32.12
C LEU A 21 37.05 53.39 31.71
N SER A 22 35.83 53.45 31.15
CA SER A 22 34.99 54.66 31.18
C SER A 22 33.52 54.27 31.10
N LEU A 23 32.64 55.02 31.78
CA LEU A 23 31.25 54.63 32.00
C LEU A 23 30.31 55.01 30.84
N ALA A 24 29.29 54.16 30.69
CA ALA A 24 27.90 54.42 30.28
C ALA A 24 27.57 55.67 29.43
N SER A 25 26.89 55.42 28.30
CA SER A 25 25.63 56.11 28.02
C SER A 25 24.61 55.16 27.39
N THR A 26 23.33 55.41 27.63
CA THR A 26 22.19 54.55 27.30
C THR A 26 21.71 54.76 25.87
N VAL A 27 21.03 53.77 25.24
CA VAL A 27 19.69 53.91 24.59
C VAL A 27 19.30 52.71 23.68
N LEU A 28 18.00 52.37 23.73
CA LEU A 28 17.14 51.58 22.81
C LEU A 28 17.19 50.03 22.73
N LEU A 29 16.07 49.47 23.22
CA LEU A 29 15.33 48.27 22.81
C LEU A 29 15.99 47.19 21.93
N ALA A 30 16.20 46.02 22.55
CA ALA A 30 15.94 44.72 21.93
C ALA A 30 15.52 43.67 23.00
N VAL A 31 14.48 43.96 23.79
CA VAL A 31 13.86 42.93 24.65
C VAL A 31 13.08 41.97 23.76
N MET A 32 13.74 40.93 23.29
CA MET A 32 13.05 39.79 22.68
C MET A 32 12.21 39.11 23.76
N PRO A 33 10.91 38.85 23.54
CA PRO A 33 10.16 38.01 24.44
C PRO A 33 10.77 36.61 24.43
N PRO A 34 10.76 35.87 25.56
CA PRO A 34 10.95 34.43 25.51
C PRO A 34 9.78 33.87 24.70
N ASN A 35 10.01 33.56 23.42
CA ASN A 35 8.94 33.13 22.54
C ASN A 35 8.33 31.85 23.12
N VAL A 36 7.02 31.91 23.41
CA VAL A 36 6.28 30.77 23.94
C VAL A 36 6.13 29.77 22.81
N ALA A 37 7.15 28.92 22.66
CA ALA A 37 7.03 27.63 22.01
C ALA A 37 6.15 26.74 22.91
N ALA A 38 4.86 27.09 22.97
CA ALA A 38 3.83 26.16 23.37
C ALA A 38 4.03 24.93 22.50
N GLN A 39 4.37 23.82 23.14
CA GLN A 39 4.33 22.54 22.48
C GLN A 39 2.84 22.21 22.33
N ASP A 40 2.23 22.73 21.28
CA ASP A 40 1.02 22.18 20.70
C ASP A 40 1.37 20.75 20.30
N ALA A 41 1.21 19.86 21.29
CA ALA A 41 1.29 18.44 21.10
C ALA A 41 0.15 18.09 20.17
N ILE A 42 0.46 18.02 18.86
CA ILE A 42 -0.45 17.51 17.86
C ILE A 42 -0.71 16.07 18.27
N THR A 43 -1.80 15.86 19.00
CA THR A 43 -2.36 14.55 19.23
C THR A 43 -2.61 13.98 17.85
N MET A 44 -1.75 13.04 17.45
CA MET A 44 -2.06 12.09 16.40
C MET A 44 -3.25 11.31 16.93
N THR A 45 -4.45 11.81 16.62
CA THR A 45 -5.70 11.13 16.95
C THR A 45 -5.71 9.86 16.12
N GLU A 46 -5.22 8.78 16.72
CA GLU A 46 -5.44 7.44 16.21
C GLU A 46 -6.95 7.23 16.22
N HIS A 47 -7.59 7.50 15.07
CA HIS A 47 -8.93 7.01 14.79
C HIS A 47 -8.81 5.49 14.63
N SER A 48 -8.77 4.82 15.78
CA SER A 48 -9.20 3.43 15.93
C SER A 48 -10.66 3.38 15.52
N TYR A 49 -10.91 3.23 14.21
CA TYR A 49 -12.22 2.86 13.69
C TYR A 49 -12.58 1.53 14.33
N GLU A 50 -13.48 1.57 15.30
CA GLU A 50 -14.02 0.37 15.93
C GLU A 50 -14.72 -0.43 14.83
N VAL A 51 -14.19 -1.61 14.51
CA VAL A 51 -14.76 -2.46 13.46
C VAL A 51 -16.08 -3.03 13.99
N GLN A 52 -17.12 -2.97 13.15
CA GLN A 52 -18.47 -3.47 13.46
C GLN A 52 -18.96 -4.51 12.43
N ALA A 53 -18.18 -4.73 11.37
CA ALA A 53 -18.25 -5.90 10.51
C ALA A 53 -16.93 -6.09 9.75
N GLY A 54 -16.53 -7.35 9.52
CA GLY A 54 -15.51 -7.69 8.52
C GLY A 54 -15.52 -9.17 8.14
N GLU A 55 -14.87 -9.53 7.03
CA GLU A 55 -14.77 -10.93 6.60
C GLU A 55 -13.44 -11.24 5.91
N VAL A 56 -13.09 -12.52 5.89
CA VAL A 56 -12.07 -13.11 5.02
C VAL A 56 -12.76 -13.94 3.95
N ILE A 57 -12.48 -13.65 2.69
CA ILE A 57 -13.10 -14.27 1.52
C ILE A 57 -12.04 -14.97 0.68
N TYR A 58 -12.19 -16.28 0.52
CA TYR A 58 -11.37 -17.11 -0.37
C TYR A 58 -11.97 -17.12 -1.77
N VAL A 59 -11.17 -16.80 -2.81
CA VAL A 59 -11.61 -16.75 -4.21
C VAL A 59 -10.70 -17.65 -5.06
N PRO A 60 -11.18 -18.80 -5.57
CA PRO A 60 -10.37 -19.65 -6.44
C PRO A 60 -10.18 -19.02 -7.81
N VAL A 61 -8.95 -19.05 -8.34
CA VAL A 61 -8.60 -18.53 -9.67
C VAL A 61 -7.66 -19.47 -10.41
N TYR A 62 -7.57 -19.32 -11.73
CA TYR A 62 -6.85 -20.25 -12.59
C TYR A 62 -6.03 -19.48 -13.61
N THR A 63 -4.70 -19.55 -13.55
CA THR A 63 -3.84 -19.05 -14.64
C THR A 63 -3.69 -20.09 -15.76
N ARG A 64 -4.00 -21.35 -15.46
CA ARG A 64 -4.05 -22.46 -16.42
C ARG A 64 -5.19 -23.43 -16.09
N ILE A 65 -5.79 -24.03 -17.11
CA ILE A 65 -6.70 -25.17 -17.01
C ILE A 65 -6.33 -26.25 -18.03
N TYR A 66 -6.68 -27.51 -17.76
CA TYR A 66 -6.46 -28.62 -18.70
C TYR A 66 -7.61 -28.74 -19.69
N GLN A 67 -7.32 -28.76 -20.99
CA GLN A 67 -8.30 -29.14 -22.03
C GLN A 67 -8.34 -30.66 -22.23
N THR A 68 -7.23 -31.35 -22.00
CA THR A 68 -7.12 -32.82 -21.96
C THR A 68 -6.10 -33.24 -20.89
N GLU A 69 -6.07 -34.51 -20.52
CA GLU A 69 -5.14 -35.09 -19.53
C GLU A 69 -3.65 -34.93 -19.91
N LYS A 70 -3.34 -34.64 -21.17
CA LYS A 70 -1.96 -34.46 -21.65
C LYS A 70 -1.40 -33.14 -21.11
N LYS A 71 -0.27 -33.16 -20.39
CA LYS A 71 0.37 -31.97 -19.77
C LYS A 71 0.61 -30.78 -20.72
N ALA A 72 0.78 -31.01 -22.03
CA ALA A 72 0.92 -29.96 -23.04
C ALA A 72 -0.40 -29.26 -23.43
N SER A 73 -1.54 -29.76 -22.97
CA SER A 73 -2.90 -29.31 -23.28
C SER A 73 -3.43 -28.30 -22.23
N LYS A 74 -2.54 -27.51 -21.63
CA LYS A 74 -2.90 -26.43 -20.69
C LYS A 74 -3.27 -25.17 -21.47
N GLN A 75 -4.49 -24.68 -21.28
CA GLN A 75 -4.90 -23.36 -21.75
C GLN A 75 -4.44 -22.30 -20.73
N PRO A 76 -3.60 -21.32 -21.11
CA PRO A 76 -3.34 -20.14 -20.27
C PRO A 76 -4.57 -19.22 -20.20
N LEU A 77 -4.75 -18.58 -19.05
CA LEU A 77 -5.85 -17.68 -18.72
C LEU A 77 -5.30 -16.47 -17.96
N SER A 78 -5.83 -15.27 -18.21
CA SER A 78 -5.78 -14.19 -17.22
C SER A 78 -6.88 -14.41 -16.16
N SER A 79 -6.72 -13.81 -14.99
CA SER A 79 -7.74 -13.81 -13.93
C SER A 79 -7.94 -12.39 -13.40
N THR A 80 -9.14 -11.84 -13.53
CA THR A 80 -9.52 -10.55 -12.96
C THR A 80 -10.38 -10.78 -11.73
N LEU A 81 -9.81 -10.57 -10.53
CA LEU A 81 -10.57 -10.44 -9.30
C LEU A 81 -11.36 -9.13 -9.33
N ALA A 82 -12.64 -9.18 -9.02
CA ALA A 82 -13.54 -8.04 -8.85
C ALA A 82 -14.17 -8.07 -7.44
N ILE A 83 -14.14 -6.93 -6.76
CA ILE A 83 -14.75 -6.71 -5.45
C ILE A 83 -15.75 -5.58 -5.60
N HIS A 84 -17.02 -5.82 -5.29
CA HIS A 84 -18.11 -4.86 -5.33
C HIS A 84 -18.65 -4.63 -3.93
N ASN A 85 -18.59 -3.40 -3.44
CA ASN A 85 -19.47 -2.99 -2.34
C ASN A 85 -20.90 -3.02 -2.88
N VAL A 86 -21.80 -3.74 -2.20
CA VAL A 86 -23.22 -3.82 -2.56
C VAL A 86 -24.13 -3.10 -1.56
N ASP A 87 -23.53 -2.48 -0.53
CA ASP A 87 -24.25 -1.65 0.41
C ASP A 87 -24.66 -0.31 -0.27
N PRO A 88 -25.91 0.15 -0.10
CA PRO A 88 -26.39 1.40 -0.68
C PRO A 88 -26.01 2.66 0.12
N SER A 89 -25.47 2.48 1.33
CA SER A 89 -25.36 3.52 2.36
C SER A 89 -23.94 3.71 2.87
N SER A 90 -23.25 2.61 3.17
CA SER A 90 -22.02 2.62 3.95
C SER A 90 -20.81 2.12 3.14
N ALA A 91 -19.62 2.61 3.51
CA ALA A 91 -18.37 2.27 2.83
C ALA A 91 -17.69 1.05 3.48
N ILE A 92 -17.03 0.23 2.65
CA ILE A 92 -16.19 -0.89 3.10
C ILE A 92 -14.72 -0.60 2.83
N HIS A 93 -13.83 -1.05 3.72
CA HIS A 93 -12.40 -0.85 3.61
C HIS A 93 -11.74 -2.21 3.34
N ILE A 94 -11.27 -2.43 2.11
CA ILE A 94 -10.48 -3.61 1.74
C ILE A 94 -9.11 -3.47 2.42
N THR A 95 -8.78 -4.36 3.35
CA THR A 95 -7.56 -4.28 4.17
C THR A 95 -6.43 -5.15 3.64
N SER A 96 -6.73 -6.28 2.99
CA SER A 96 -5.73 -7.10 2.31
C SER A 96 -6.28 -7.77 1.05
N VAL A 97 -5.44 -7.90 0.02
CA VAL A 97 -5.70 -8.68 -1.19
C VAL A 97 -4.44 -9.48 -1.50
N ARG A 98 -4.44 -10.76 -1.13
CA ARG A 98 -3.28 -11.64 -1.13
C ARG A 98 -3.47 -12.75 -2.14
N TYR A 99 -2.51 -12.96 -3.03
CA TYR A 99 -2.54 -13.96 -4.10
C TYR A 99 -1.61 -15.13 -3.78
N TYR A 100 -2.12 -16.36 -3.96
CA TYR A 100 -1.45 -17.62 -3.61
C TYR A 100 -1.43 -18.58 -4.79
N ASP A 101 -0.42 -19.45 -4.82
CA ASP A 101 -0.37 -20.58 -5.74
C ASP A 101 -1.20 -21.79 -5.29
N HIS A 102 -1.30 -22.76 -6.20
CA HIS A 102 -1.92 -24.07 -5.99
C HIS A 102 -1.28 -24.94 -4.88
N ALA A 103 -0.12 -24.56 -4.34
CA ALA A 103 0.52 -25.22 -3.20
C ALA A 103 0.31 -24.46 -1.87
N GLY A 104 -0.35 -23.30 -1.90
CA GLY A 104 -0.61 -22.46 -0.74
C GLY A 104 0.53 -21.49 -0.39
N ALA A 105 1.52 -21.28 -1.26
CA ALA A 105 2.54 -20.26 -1.05
C ALA A 105 2.05 -18.88 -1.53
N LYS A 106 2.29 -17.83 -0.73
CA LYS A 106 1.90 -16.45 -1.09
C LYS A 106 2.82 -15.92 -2.18
N LEU A 107 2.26 -15.59 -3.35
CA LEU A 107 3.00 -15.09 -4.52
C LEU A 107 3.10 -13.57 -4.56
N LYS A 108 2.07 -12.84 -4.07
CA LYS A 108 1.96 -11.39 -4.18
C LYS A 108 0.90 -10.81 -3.23
N ASP A 109 1.18 -9.65 -2.67
CA ASP A 109 0.16 -8.74 -2.10
C ASP A 109 -0.20 -7.67 -3.15
N TYR A 110 -1.47 -7.28 -3.25
CA TYR A 110 -1.98 -6.36 -4.27
C TYR A 110 -2.32 -4.95 -3.77
N ILE A 111 -2.32 -4.74 -2.45
CA ILE A 111 -2.44 -3.44 -1.80
C ILE A 111 -1.51 -3.39 -0.58
N ASP A 112 -0.82 -2.27 -0.39
CA ASP A 112 0.09 -2.04 0.75
C ASP A 112 -0.57 -1.26 1.91
N ALA A 113 -1.77 -0.70 1.67
CA ALA A 113 -2.58 0.05 2.62
C ALA A 113 -4.08 -0.16 2.35
N PRO A 114 -4.96 0.01 3.35
CA PRO A 114 -6.40 -0.20 3.17
C PRO A 114 -7.03 0.71 2.11
N ARG A 115 -7.88 0.12 1.25
CA ARG A 115 -8.60 0.83 0.18
C ARG A 115 -10.08 0.91 0.50
N SER A 116 -10.59 2.12 0.72
CA SER A 116 -12.03 2.37 0.88
C SER A 116 -12.78 2.21 -0.46
N LEU A 117 -13.96 1.61 -0.39
CA LEU A 117 -14.98 1.55 -1.44
C LEU A 117 -16.28 2.11 -0.87
N GLY A 118 -16.72 3.26 -1.39
CA GLY A 118 -18.03 3.82 -1.07
C GLY A 118 -19.20 2.95 -1.57
N PRO A 119 -20.45 3.36 -1.30
CA PRO A 119 -21.64 2.65 -1.76
C PRO A 119 -21.62 2.35 -3.26
N PHE A 120 -21.98 1.12 -3.62
CA PHE A 120 -21.93 0.57 -5.00
C PHE A 120 -20.59 0.68 -5.75
N ALA A 121 -19.49 1.06 -5.10
CA ALA A 121 -18.17 1.14 -5.72
C ALA A 121 -17.48 -0.23 -5.84
N SER A 122 -16.53 -0.35 -6.78
CA SER A 122 -15.76 -1.58 -6.97
C SER A 122 -14.24 -1.37 -7.11
N ALA A 123 -13.49 -2.44 -6.87
CA ALA A 123 -12.05 -2.54 -7.11
C ALA A 123 -11.72 -3.83 -7.86
N ASN A 124 -10.83 -3.73 -8.85
CA ASN A 124 -10.41 -4.86 -9.68
C ASN A 124 -8.89 -5.09 -9.57
N PHE A 125 -8.48 -6.34 -9.58
CA PHE A 125 -7.07 -6.76 -9.52
C PHE A 125 -6.81 -7.88 -10.54
N VAL A 126 -5.75 -7.76 -11.34
CA VAL A 126 -5.51 -8.64 -12.50
C VAL A 126 -4.25 -9.48 -12.29
N VAL A 127 -4.40 -10.80 -12.50
CA VAL A 127 -3.30 -11.73 -12.80
C VAL A 127 -3.18 -11.81 -14.33
N ASP A 128 -2.00 -11.46 -14.85
CA ASP A 128 -1.73 -11.48 -16.29
C ASP A 128 -1.68 -12.91 -16.85
N ILE A 129 -2.05 -13.09 -18.12
CA ILE A 129 -2.05 -14.39 -18.81
C ILE A 129 -0.66 -15.03 -18.94
N THR A 130 0.41 -14.23 -18.83
CA THR A 130 1.81 -14.69 -18.83
C THR A 130 2.25 -15.30 -17.50
N GLU A 131 1.52 -15.09 -16.40
CA GLU A 131 1.85 -15.68 -15.10
C GLU A 131 1.60 -17.21 -15.08
N ASP A 132 2.55 -17.97 -14.55
CA ASP A 132 2.49 -19.44 -14.45
C ASP A 132 2.48 -19.94 -13.01
N ARG A 133 3.14 -19.22 -12.07
CA ARG A 133 3.42 -19.69 -10.70
C ARG A 133 2.15 -20.12 -9.96
N GLY A 134 1.04 -19.42 -10.19
CA GLY A 134 -0.25 -19.78 -9.63
C GLY A 134 -0.69 -21.21 -9.98
N GLY A 135 -0.51 -21.63 -11.23
CA GLY A 135 -0.89 -22.93 -11.74
C GLY A 135 -2.41 -23.15 -11.84
N VAL A 136 -2.83 -24.35 -11.44
CA VAL A 136 -4.23 -24.79 -11.48
C VAL A 136 -4.73 -24.90 -10.04
N GLY A 137 -5.66 -24.03 -9.63
CA GLY A 137 -6.09 -23.93 -8.23
C GLY A 137 -5.36 -22.85 -7.41
N ALA A 138 -4.82 -21.82 -8.08
CA ALA A 138 -4.41 -20.59 -7.43
C ALA A 138 -5.61 -19.93 -6.71
N ASN A 139 -5.37 -18.99 -5.81
CA ASN A 139 -6.44 -18.30 -5.10
C ASN A 139 -6.07 -16.89 -4.67
N PHE A 140 -7.10 -16.08 -4.42
CA PHE A 140 -7.00 -14.85 -3.65
C PHE A 140 -7.61 -15.06 -2.26
N ILE A 141 -6.97 -14.45 -1.27
CA ILE A 141 -7.56 -14.14 0.04
C ILE A 141 -7.82 -12.64 0.05
N VAL A 142 -9.09 -12.26 0.15
CA VAL A 142 -9.55 -10.87 0.28
C VAL A 142 -10.00 -10.65 1.72
N GLU A 143 -9.58 -9.55 2.31
CA GLU A 143 -10.01 -9.12 3.64
C GLU A 143 -10.61 -7.73 3.55
N TRP A 144 -11.74 -7.54 4.22
CA TRP A 144 -12.43 -6.25 4.29
C TRP A 144 -12.99 -6.02 5.70
N GLN A 145 -13.17 -4.75 6.05
CA GLN A 145 -13.79 -4.30 7.30
C GLN A 145 -14.65 -3.06 7.08
N ALA A 146 -15.57 -2.77 8.00
CA ALA A 146 -16.36 -1.54 8.05
C ALA A 146 -16.55 -1.07 9.50
N ALA A 147 -16.71 0.24 9.69
CA ALA A 147 -17.02 0.86 10.98
C ALA A 147 -18.52 0.77 11.36
N GLU A 148 -19.32 0.12 10.51
CA GLU A 148 -20.76 -0.09 10.66
C GLU A 148 -21.10 -1.50 10.18
N LYS A 149 -22.29 -2.01 10.54
CA LYS A 149 -22.80 -3.28 10.02
C LYS A 149 -23.37 -3.09 8.61
N VAL A 150 -22.64 -3.57 7.61
CA VAL A 150 -22.96 -3.44 6.18
C VAL A 150 -23.41 -4.76 5.54
N VAL A 151 -23.88 -4.71 4.29
CA VAL A 151 -24.05 -5.91 3.44
C VAL A 151 -22.69 -6.44 2.98
N SER A 152 -22.45 -7.75 3.13
CA SER A 152 -21.24 -8.43 2.64
C SER A 152 -21.02 -8.19 1.13
N PRO A 153 -19.80 -7.82 0.69
CA PRO A 153 -19.51 -7.49 -0.70
C PRO A 153 -19.58 -8.71 -1.62
N ILE A 154 -20.00 -8.49 -2.87
CA ILE A 154 -19.81 -9.50 -3.92
C ILE A 154 -18.34 -9.49 -4.30
N VAL A 155 -17.66 -10.61 -4.05
CA VAL A 155 -16.31 -10.87 -4.54
C VAL A 155 -16.37 -12.04 -5.52
N GLU A 156 -15.86 -11.83 -6.71
CA GLU A 156 -15.80 -12.84 -7.76
C GLU A 156 -14.53 -12.69 -8.60
N ALA A 157 -14.18 -13.71 -9.38
CA ALA A 157 -13.06 -13.62 -10.30
C ALA A 157 -13.44 -14.15 -11.68
N ILE A 158 -13.13 -13.35 -12.70
CA ILE A 158 -13.41 -13.62 -14.10
C ILE A 158 -12.13 -14.16 -14.74
N MET A 159 -12.17 -15.41 -15.19
CA MET A 159 -11.10 -16.01 -15.98
C MET A 159 -11.39 -15.79 -17.46
N ILE A 160 -10.38 -15.38 -18.23
CA ILE A 160 -10.46 -15.19 -19.68
C ILE A 160 -9.22 -15.80 -20.34
N GLY A 161 -9.40 -16.54 -21.42
CA GLY A 161 -8.29 -16.97 -22.28
C GLY A 161 -8.78 -17.60 -23.57
N GLY A 162 -7.84 -18.14 -24.35
CA GLY A 162 -8.15 -18.74 -25.64
C GLY A 162 -6.91 -19.00 -26.49
N SER A 163 -7.13 -19.47 -27.71
CA SER A 163 -6.11 -19.61 -28.74
C SER A 163 -6.74 -19.50 -30.13
N GLY A 164 -6.13 -18.68 -30.99
CA GLY A 164 -6.68 -18.36 -32.31
C GLY A 164 -8.10 -17.78 -32.21
N THR A 165 -9.08 -18.46 -32.81
CA THR A 165 -10.49 -18.07 -32.82
C THR A 165 -11.31 -18.65 -31.66
N GLN A 166 -10.73 -19.51 -30.82
CA GLN A 166 -11.42 -20.12 -29.67
C GLN A 166 -11.13 -19.30 -28.41
N GLY A 167 -12.13 -18.53 -27.96
CA GLY A 167 -12.12 -17.88 -26.65
C GLY A 167 -12.96 -18.65 -25.62
N LEU A 168 -12.55 -18.61 -24.36
CA LEU A 168 -13.33 -19.09 -23.23
C LEU A 168 -13.30 -18.07 -22.08
N SER A 169 -14.41 -17.97 -21.36
CA SER A 169 -14.48 -17.23 -20.11
C SER A 169 -15.42 -17.92 -19.13
N PHE A 170 -15.13 -17.77 -17.83
CA PHE A 170 -15.96 -18.26 -16.75
C PHE A 170 -15.71 -17.44 -15.47
N VAL A 171 -16.65 -17.49 -14.53
CA VAL A 171 -16.59 -16.75 -13.27
C VAL A 171 -16.56 -17.73 -12.10
N THR A 172 -15.71 -17.45 -11.12
CA THR A 172 -15.74 -18.08 -9.78
C THR A 172 -16.24 -17.07 -8.76
N ARG A 173 -16.95 -17.55 -7.73
CA ARG A 173 -17.39 -16.71 -6.61
C ARG A 173 -16.49 -16.91 -5.41
N GLY A 174 -16.29 -15.83 -4.65
CA GLY A 174 -15.70 -15.89 -3.34
C GLY A 174 -16.55 -16.70 -2.36
N LYS A 175 -15.88 -17.32 -1.39
CA LYS A 175 -16.50 -17.97 -0.24
C LYS A 175 -15.97 -17.30 1.03
N VAL A 176 -16.87 -16.80 1.87
CA VAL A 176 -16.53 -16.36 3.24
C VAL A 176 -15.99 -17.57 4.01
N ILE A 177 -14.80 -17.43 4.59
CA ILE A 177 -14.13 -18.46 5.41
C ILE A 177 -13.97 -18.03 6.87
N GLU A 178 -14.07 -16.72 7.16
CA GLU A 178 -14.04 -16.14 8.50
C GLU A 178 -14.91 -14.88 8.48
N THR A 179 -15.69 -14.65 9.55
CA THR A 179 -16.44 -13.41 9.79
C THR A 179 -15.97 -12.84 11.12
N ARG A 180 -15.74 -11.52 11.16
CA ARG A 180 -15.24 -10.77 12.30
C ARG A 180 -16.28 -9.74 12.75
N PRO A 181 -16.38 -9.43 14.05
CA PRO A 181 -16.93 -8.15 14.48
C PRO A 181 -16.07 -7.02 13.92
#